data_AF-A0A3N7DU87-F1
#
_entry.id   AF-A0A3N7DU87-F1
#
_cell.length_a   1.000
_cell.length_b   1.000
_cell.length_c   1.000
_cell.angle_alpha   90.00
_cell.angle_beta   90.00
_cell.angle_gamma   90.00
#
_symmetry.space_group_name_H-M   'P 1'
#
loop_
_entity.id
_entity.type
_entity.pdbx_description
1 polymer ?
#
loop_
_entity_poly.entity_id
_entity_poly.type
_entity_poly.pdbx_seq_one_letter_code
_entity_poly.pdbx_strand_id
1 'polypeptide(L)'
;MKRDLTAGLSCVTQEHNGPHSTQLGSARPMPAASSRRSPARTDTAPLSTLSLAQAMARLQALARPEQLAGMQRFAMHGEARLGVAVPQLRALGKALGPNHELALQLWDSGVPDAQILASLLAEPQRLSQAQMDHWTLGLQAWDVCDQACLNAFRRSPLAWASIPRWAAAEAEYVRRCAFSLLAVLAVHDKGRADADFIACLGLIEAAAGDERNFVKKSVNWALRQIGKRNPVLRTEAMAAALRIQAQASRSARWIAADALRELRGKAGS
;
A
#
# COMPACT_ATOMS: atom_id res chain seq x y z
N MET A 1 13.02 21.58 6.46
CA MET A 1 13.53 21.33 5.10
C MET A 1 13.43 19.83 4.83
N LYS A 2 12.28 19.35 4.32
CA LYS A 2 12.07 17.92 3.99
C LYS A 2 11.73 17.85 2.51
N ARG A 3 12.59 17.20 1.74
CA ARG A 3 12.46 17.01 0.28
C ARG A 3 11.56 15.81 0.03
N ASP A 4 10.54 16.01 -0.79
CA ASP A 4 9.67 14.97 -1.34
C ASP A 4 10.45 14.07 -2.31
N LEU A 5 10.35 12.76 -2.12
CA LEU A 5 10.99 11.71 -2.92
C LEU A 5 9.91 10.95 -3.72
N THR A 6 9.36 11.57 -4.76
CA THR A 6 8.52 10.88 -5.75
C THR A 6 8.65 11.57 -7.12
N ALA A 7 9.67 11.20 -7.88
CA ALA A 7 9.72 11.51 -9.31
C ALA A 7 10.54 10.44 -10.05
N GLY A 8 9.99 9.93 -11.14
CA GLY A 8 10.71 9.16 -12.16
C GLY A 8 10.12 7.79 -12.41
N LEU A 9 9.45 7.62 -13.56
CA LEU A 9 9.51 6.45 -14.46
C LEU A 9 8.51 6.64 -15.61
N SER A 10 8.99 7.05 -16.78
CA SER A 10 8.34 6.88 -18.08
C SER A 10 9.25 5.96 -18.91
N CYS A 11 8.71 4.86 -19.46
CA CYS A 11 9.43 3.96 -20.35
C CYS A 11 8.64 3.78 -21.65
N VAL A 12 9.43 3.69 -22.73
CA VAL A 12 9.13 3.74 -24.15
C VAL A 12 8.47 2.45 -24.65
N THR A 13 7.52 2.59 -25.56
CA THR A 13 6.91 1.53 -26.39
C THR A 13 7.72 1.28 -27.66
N GLN A 14 7.97 0.02 -28.02
CA GLN A 14 8.31 -0.37 -29.39
C GLN A 14 7.55 -1.65 -29.78
N GLU A 15 6.77 -1.53 -30.85
CA GLU A 15 6.16 -2.62 -31.62
C GLU A 15 7.16 -3.15 -32.66
N HIS A 16 7.09 -4.43 -33.01
CA HIS A 16 7.47 -4.95 -34.33
C HIS A 16 6.62 -6.18 -34.70
N ASN A 17 6.31 -6.26 -35.99
CA ASN A 17 5.22 -7.02 -36.60
C ASN A 17 5.79 -8.01 -37.65
N GLY A 18 5.11 -9.15 -37.86
CA GLY A 18 5.23 -9.99 -39.09
C GLY A 18 5.79 -11.42 -38.93
N PRO A 19 5.58 -12.33 -39.91
CA PRO A 19 4.28 -12.92 -40.22
C PRO A 19 4.27 -14.47 -40.40
N HIS A 20 3.05 -14.97 -40.61
CA HIS A 20 2.54 -16.30 -40.99
C HIS A 20 3.44 -17.30 -41.74
N SER A 21 3.23 -18.60 -41.45
CA SER A 21 3.01 -19.64 -42.47
C SER A 21 2.32 -20.89 -41.90
N THR A 22 1.32 -21.33 -42.66
CA THR A 22 0.44 -22.50 -42.46
C THR A 22 1.04 -23.71 -43.18
N GLN A 23 0.90 -24.93 -42.64
CA GLN A 23 0.51 -26.10 -43.45
C GLN A 23 0.13 -27.34 -42.59
N LEU A 24 -0.92 -28.02 -43.05
CA LEU A 24 -1.51 -29.25 -42.53
C LEU A 24 -0.74 -30.50 -42.99
N GLY A 25 -0.85 -31.61 -42.24
CA GLY A 25 -0.49 -32.93 -42.76
C GLY A 25 -0.70 -34.12 -41.83
N SER A 26 -1.87 -34.76 -41.96
CA SER A 26 -2.12 -36.23 -41.98
C SER A 26 -1.82 -37.13 -40.76
N ALA A 27 -2.70 -38.11 -40.56
CA ALA A 27 -2.83 -39.01 -39.41
C ALA A 27 -2.27 -40.43 -39.63
N ARG A 28 -1.72 -41.03 -38.54
CA ARG A 28 -1.74 -42.43 -38.00
C ARG A 28 -1.44 -43.63 -38.94
N PRO A 29 -0.87 -44.78 -38.45
CA PRO A 29 -1.25 -45.49 -37.21
C PRO A 29 -0.13 -46.22 -36.39
N MET A 30 -0.51 -46.72 -35.20
CA MET A 30 0.21 -47.69 -34.31
C MET A 30 -0.11 -49.15 -34.73
N PRO A 31 0.54 -50.26 -34.25
CA PRO A 31 1.13 -50.57 -32.91
C PRO A 31 2.51 -51.33 -33.00
N ALA A 32 3.23 -51.85 -32.00
CA ALA A 32 2.89 -52.54 -30.75
C ALA A 32 4.07 -52.59 -29.72
N ALA A 33 3.74 -53.12 -28.55
CA ALA A 33 4.44 -53.32 -27.28
C ALA A 33 5.98 -53.54 -27.22
N SER A 34 6.60 -52.98 -26.17
CA SER A 34 7.65 -53.65 -25.40
C SER A 34 7.84 -52.98 -24.03
N SER A 35 7.69 -53.76 -22.96
CA SER A 35 7.93 -53.35 -21.58
C SER A 35 9.41 -53.04 -21.33
N ARG A 36 9.71 -51.82 -20.90
CA ARG A 36 10.96 -51.51 -20.18
C ARG A 36 10.60 -50.79 -18.89
N ARG A 37 11.02 -51.37 -17.76
CA ARG A 37 11.03 -50.72 -16.45
C ARG A 37 11.89 -49.46 -16.55
N SER A 38 11.27 -48.30 -16.41
CA SER A 38 12.00 -47.06 -16.12
C SER A 38 12.16 -46.90 -14.61
N PRO A 39 13.34 -46.48 -14.14
CA PRO A 39 13.58 -46.23 -12.72
C PRO A 39 12.86 -44.96 -12.28
N ALA A 40 12.60 -44.89 -10.97
CA ALA A 40 12.03 -43.80 -10.20
C ALA A 40 11.86 -42.46 -10.95
N ARG A 41 10.60 -42.06 -11.16
CA ARG A 41 10.28 -40.64 -11.29
C ARG A 41 10.55 -40.02 -9.93
N THR A 42 11.72 -39.41 -9.77
CA THR A 42 11.87 -38.31 -8.83
C THR A 42 10.82 -37.28 -9.23
N ASP A 43 9.85 -37.09 -8.35
CA ASP A 43 8.88 -36.03 -8.45
C ASP A 43 9.66 -34.73 -8.60
N THR A 44 9.57 -34.14 -9.79
CA THR A 44 10.17 -32.85 -10.10
C THR A 44 9.43 -31.82 -9.26
N ALA A 45 10.00 -31.48 -8.11
CA ALA A 45 9.51 -30.39 -7.27
C ALA A 45 9.31 -29.15 -8.17
N PRO A 46 8.11 -28.55 -8.19
CA PRO A 46 7.85 -27.40 -9.04
C PRO A 46 8.71 -26.22 -8.59
N LEU A 47 9.12 -25.42 -9.60
CA LEU A 47 9.87 -24.18 -9.56
C LEU A 47 9.84 -23.48 -8.19
N SER A 48 11.02 -23.37 -7.57
CA SER A 48 11.27 -22.88 -6.21
C SER A 48 10.48 -21.60 -5.86
N THR A 49 9.30 -21.77 -5.30
CA THR A 49 8.57 -20.72 -4.59
C THR A 49 9.33 -20.48 -3.31
N LEU A 50 9.86 -19.27 -3.12
CA LEU A 50 10.63 -18.92 -1.94
C LEU A 50 9.76 -19.11 -0.68
N SER A 51 10.23 -19.90 0.30
CA SER A 51 9.47 -20.16 1.53
C SER A 51 9.49 -18.95 2.47
N LEU A 52 8.54 -18.89 3.41
CA LEU A 52 8.54 -17.89 4.48
C LEU A 52 9.89 -17.86 5.22
N ALA A 53 10.43 -19.02 5.57
CA ALA A 53 11.71 -19.12 6.26
C ALA A 53 12.86 -18.47 5.46
N GLN A 54 12.89 -18.68 4.15
CA GLN A 54 13.89 -18.07 3.28
C GLN A 54 13.69 -16.55 3.15
N ALA A 55 12.44 -16.06 3.09
CA ALA A 55 12.15 -14.63 3.08
C ALA A 55 12.58 -13.95 4.38
N MET A 56 12.26 -14.57 5.53
CA MET A 56 12.64 -14.09 6.85
C MET A 56 14.16 -14.09 7.03
N ALA A 57 14.87 -15.13 6.56
CA ALA A 57 16.34 -15.16 6.58
C ALA A 57 16.96 -14.01 5.77
N ARG A 58 16.38 -13.67 4.60
CA ARG A 58 16.84 -12.51 3.80
C ARG A 58 16.57 -11.18 4.50
N LEU A 59 15.43 -11.04 5.18
CA LEU A 59 15.14 -9.86 6.01
C LEU A 59 16.13 -9.74 7.17
N GLN A 60 16.41 -10.85 7.86
CA GLN A 60 17.36 -10.89 8.97
C GLN A 60 18.77 -10.49 8.54
N ALA A 61 19.21 -10.92 7.35
CA ALA A 61 20.50 -10.54 6.79
C ALA A 61 20.60 -9.03 6.45
N LEU A 62 19.47 -8.34 6.31
CA LEU A 62 19.39 -6.90 6.08
C LEU A 62 19.08 -6.12 7.37
N ALA A 63 18.96 -6.80 8.51
CA ALA A 63 18.59 -6.18 9.77
C ALA A 63 19.63 -5.14 10.21
N ARG A 64 19.14 -4.05 10.81
CA ARG A 64 19.92 -2.93 11.29
C ARG A 64 19.50 -2.57 12.72
N PRO A 65 19.86 -3.41 13.71
CA PRO A 65 19.44 -3.22 15.09
C PRO A 65 19.87 -1.87 15.67
N GLU A 66 20.97 -1.28 15.16
CA GLU A 66 21.44 0.04 15.56
C GLU A 66 20.47 1.19 15.20
N GLN A 67 19.54 0.96 14.26
CA GLN A 67 18.54 1.96 13.87
C GLN A 67 17.30 1.95 14.75
N LEU A 68 17.05 0.89 15.51
CA LEU A 68 15.79 0.69 16.23
C LEU A 68 15.49 1.81 17.25
N ALA A 69 16.50 2.25 18.00
CA ALA A 69 16.35 3.36 18.95
C ALA A 69 15.97 4.67 18.25
N GLY A 70 16.49 4.93 17.05
CA GLY A 70 16.12 6.09 16.24
C GLY A 70 14.67 5.98 15.74
N MET A 71 14.24 4.79 15.32
CA MET A 71 12.90 4.54 14.82
C MET A 71 11.82 4.72 15.90
N GLN A 72 12.11 4.29 17.13
CA GLN A 72 11.22 4.49 18.28
C GLN A 72 10.90 5.96 18.54
N ARG A 73 11.86 6.88 18.32
CA ARG A 73 11.63 8.34 18.46
C ARG A 73 10.59 8.87 17.48
N PHE A 74 10.39 8.19 16.35
CA PHE A 74 9.35 8.48 15.37
C PHE A 74 8.10 7.64 15.56
N ALA A 75 7.98 6.96 16.70
CA ALA A 75 6.88 6.07 17.04
C ALA A 75 6.67 4.92 16.04
N MET A 76 7.78 4.41 15.49
CA MET A 76 7.82 3.21 14.66
C MET A 76 8.25 2.03 15.55
N HIS A 77 7.26 1.38 16.14
CA HIS A 77 7.43 0.26 17.08
C HIS A 77 7.06 -1.09 16.43
N GLY A 78 7.12 -2.16 17.23
CA GLY A 78 6.66 -3.49 16.87
C GLY A 78 7.62 -4.55 17.38
N GLU A 79 7.06 -5.67 17.83
CA GLU A 79 7.85 -6.80 18.29
C GLU A 79 8.73 -7.35 17.16
N ALA A 80 9.95 -7.77 17.50
CA ALA A 80 10.93 -8.32 16.56
C ALA A 80 11.24 -7.46 15.32
N ARG A 81 10.95 -6.14 15.35
CA ARG A 81 11.33 -5.20 14.28
C ARG A 81 12.84 -5.26 14.04
N LEU A 82 13.22 -5.32 12.77
CA LEU A 82 14.59 -5.54 12.29
C LEU A 82 15.31 -4.24 11.91
N GLY A 83 14.56 -3.19 11.59
CA GLY A 83 15.12 -1.87 11.23
C GLY A 83 15.65 -1.80 9.79
N VAL A 84 15.13 -2.64 8.90
CA VAL A 84 15.55 -2.69 7.50
C VAL A 84 15.19 -1.38 6.80
N ALA A 85 16.12 -0.83 6.03
CA ALA A 85 15.85 0.41 5.30
C ALA A 85 14.82 0.17 4.19
N VAL A 86 13.85 1.08 4.02
CA VAL A 86 12.81 0.99 2.97
C VAL A 86 13.38 0.75 1.56
N PRO A 87 14.50 1.38 1.12
CA PRO A 87 15.10 1.06 -0.17
C PRO A 87 15.54 -0.41 -0.31
N GLN A 88 16.05 -1.02 0.77
CA GLN A 88 16.42 -2.43 0.79
C GLN A 88 15.19 -3.34 0.75
N LEU A 89 14.11 -2.99 1.48
CA LEU A 89 12.82 -3.70 1.40
C LEU A 89 12.25 -3.66 -0.02
N ARG A 90 12.31 -2.51 -0.70
CA ARG A 90 11.87 -2.36 -2.10
C ARG A 90 12.74 -3.18 -3.06
N ALA A 91 14.06 -3.17 -2.88
CA ALA A 91 14.96 -3.98 -3.69
C ALA A 91 14.68 -5.48 -3.51
N LEU A 92 14.45 -5.93 -2.27
CA LEU A 92 14.09 -7.31 -1.97
C LEU A 92 12.72 -7.67 -2.56
N GLY A 93 11.70 -6.83 -2.38
CA GLY A 93 10.38 -7.03 -2.97
C GLY A 93 10.43 -7.13 -4.50
N LYS A 94 11.24 -6.29 -5.17
CA LYS A 94 11.47 -6.38 -6.61
C LYS A 94 12.15 -7.69 -7.01
N ALA A 95 13.13 -8.14 -6.24
CA ALA A 95 13.85 -9.39 -6.52
C ALA A 95 12.98 -10.64 -6.32
N LEU A 96 12.04 -10.61 -5.38
CA LEU A 96 11.11 -11.71 -5.11
C LEU A 96 9.92 -11.72 -6.08
N GLY A 97 9.47 -10.54 -6.53
CA GLY A 97 8.28 -10.39 -7.36
C GLY A 97 6.97 -10.63 -6.59
N PRO A 98 5.82 -10.48 -7.27
CA PRO A 98 4.51 -10.74 -6.67
C PRO A 98 4.36 -12.21 -6.23
N ASN A 99 3.89 -12.41 -5.01
CA ASN A 99 3.55 -13.72 -4.45
C ASN A 99 2.56 -13.53 -3.30
N HIS A 100 1.27 -13.69 -3.59
CA HIS A 100 0.21 -13.43 -2.61
C HIS A 100 0.29 -14.34 -1.38
N GLU A 101 0.55 -15.64 -1.56
CA GLU A 101 0.59 -16.59 -0.44
C GLU A 101 1.76 -16.29 0.51
N LEU A 102 2.92 -15.91 -0.04
CA LEU A 102 4.04 -15.46 0.77
C LEU A 102 3.75 -14.12 1.45
N ALA A 103 3.05 -13.21 0.78
CA ALA A 103 2.65 -11.93 1.37
C ALA A 103 1.74 -12.13 2.60
N LEU A 104 0.76 -13.04 2.51
CA LEU A 104 -0.10 -13.36 3.65
C LEU A 104 0.70 -13.95 4.82
N GLN A 105 1.57 -14.91 4.56
CA GLN A 105 2.45 -15.51 5.57
C GLN A 105 3.41 -14.49 6.22
N LEU A 106 4.00 -13.61 5.42
CA LEU A 106 4.86 -12.52 5.92
C LEU A 106 4.08 -11.55 6.77
N TRP A 107 2.83 -11.25 6.41
CA TRP A 107 1.97 -10.39 7.20
C TRP A 107 1.66 -11.00 8.58
N ASP A 108 1.32 -12.29 8.59
CA ASP A 108 0.96 -13.04 9.79
C ASP A 108 2.16 -13.28 10.74
N SER A 109 3.39 -13.06 10.28
CA SER A 109 4.57 -13.08 11.15
C SER A 109 4.55 -11.99 12.22
N GLY A 110 3.77 -10.92 12.04
CA GLY A 110 3.71 -9.78 12.95
C GLY A 110 4.95 -8.88 12.95
N VAL A 111 6.02 -9.25 12.24
CA VAL A 111 7.25 -8.46 12.16
C VAL A 111 7.05 -7.26 11.25
N PRO A 112 7.22 -6.00 11.70
CA PRO A 112 6.90 -4.82 10.89
C PRO A 112 7.62 -4.76 9.54
N ASP A 113 8.91 -5.09 9.49
CA ASP A 113 9.69 -5.12 8.25
C ASP A 113 9.16 -6.20 7.29
N ALA A 114 8.70 -7.34 7.81
CA ALA A 114 8.07 -8.41 7.04
C ALA A 114 6.69 -8.01 6.53
N GLN A 115 5.89 -7.29 7.32
CA GLN A 115 4.60 -6.74 6.90
C GLN A 115 4.75 -5.67 5.80
N ILE A 116 5.80 -4.84 5.87
CA ILE A 116 6.12 -3.91 4.78
C ILE A 116 6.51 -4.70 3.53
N LEU A 117 7.35 -5.73 3.66
CA LEU A 117 7.69 -6.62 2.55
C LEU A 117 6.43 -7.28 1.97
N ALA A 118 5.54 -7.81 2.81
CA ALA A 118 4.26 -8.39 2.40
C ALA A 118 3.46 -7.44 1.51
N SER A 119 3.37 -6.15 1.88
CA SER A 119 2.66 -5.15 1.05
C SER A 119 3.26 -4.96 -0.35
N LEU A 120 4.56 -5.24 -0.53
CA LEU A 120 5.25 -5.18 -1.82
C LEU A 120 5.01 -6.42 -2.67
N LEU A 121 4.83 -7.60 -2.04
CA LEU A 121 4.61 -8.88 -2.73
C LEU A 121 3.12 -9.18 -2.98
N ALA A 122 2.22 -8.59 -2.20
CA ALA A 122 0.79 -8.85 -2.32
C ALA A 122 0.27 -8.55 -3.73
N GLU A 123 -0.64 -9.38 -4.22
CA GLU A 123 -1.33 -9.21 -5.49
C GLU A 123 -2.66 -8.47 -5.23
N PRO A 124 -2.76 -7.15 -5.50
CA PRO A 124 -3.88 -6.35 -4.99
C PRO A 124 -5.25 -6.78 -5.51
N GLN A 125 -5.30 -7.41 -6.68
CA GLN A 125 -6.51 -7.94 -7.30
C GLN A 125 -7.02 -9.20 -6.60
N ARG A 126 -6.15 -9.89 -5.85
CA ARG A 126 -6.49 -11.09 -5.08
C ARG A 126 -6.83 -10.78 -3.61
N LEU A 127 -6.63 -9.54 -3.16
CA LEU A 127 -7.01 -9.13 -1.82
C LEU A 127 -8.54 -9.17 -1.66
N SER A 128 -9.00 -10.02 -0.75
CA SER A 128 -10.38 -10.03 -0.29
C SER A 128 -10.60 -8.98 0.80
N GLN A 129 -11.88 -8.64 1.05
CA GLN A 129 -12.25 -7.75 2.16
C GLN A 129 -11.74 -8.30 3.50
N ALA A 130 -11.88 -9.61 3.72
CA ALA A 130 -11.43 -10.26 4.95
C ALA A 130 -9.91 -10.15 5.15
N GLN A 131 -9.12 -10.28 4.08
CA GLN A 131 -7.66 -10.09 4.16
C GLN A 131 -7.29 -8.64 4.45
N MET A 132 -7.93 -7.67 3.81
CA MET A 132 -7.68 -6.26 4.08
C MET A 132 -8.11 -5.86 5.51
N ASP A 133 -9.22 -6.40 5.99
CA ASP A 133 -9.68 -6.18 7.37
C ASP A 133 -8.74 -6.83 8.38
N HIS A 134 -8.30 -8.07 8.14
CA HIS A 134 -7.27 -8.73 8.96
C HIS A 134 -5.98 -7.91 9.03
N TRP A 135 -5.52 -7.40 7.89
CA TRP A 135 -4.33 -6.56 7.84
C TRP A 135 -4.52 -5.29 8.65
N THR A 136 -5.61 -4.56 8.41
CA THR A 136 -5.85 -3.28 9.09
C THR A 136 -6.06 -3.43 10.60
N LEU A 137 -6.67 -4.51 11.06
CA LEU A 137 -6.82 -4.83 12.49
C LEU A 137 -5.50 -5.20 13.16
N GLY A 138 -4.58 -5.85 12.43
CA GLY A 138 -3.26 -6.25 12.94
C GLY A 138 -2.19 -5.15 12.94
N LEU A 139 -2.51 -3.95 12.46
CA LEU A 139 -1.56 -2.84 12.39
C LEU A 139 -1.20 -2.29 13.79
N GLN A 140 0.10 -2.18 14.06
CA GLN A 140 0.64 -1.60 15.30
C GLN A 140 1.59 -0.42 15.07
N ALA A 141 1.89 -0.10 13.81
CA ALA A 141 2.83 0.94 13.45
C ALA A 141 2.37 1.71 12.22
N TRP A 142 2.56 3.03 12.28
CA TRP A 142 2.04 3.95 11.28
C TRP A 142 2.73 3.81 9.92
N ASP A 143 4.00 3.43 9.90
CA ASP A 143 4.78 3.23 8.69
C ASP A 143 4.33 1.97 7.95
N VAL A 144 4.05 0.88 8.66
CA VAL A 144 3.47 -0.34 8.07
C VAL A 144 2.11 -0.02 7.44
N CYS A 145 1.26 0.74 8.14
CA CYS A 145 -0.03 1.21 7.63
C CYS A 145 0.12 1.98 6.31
N ASP A 146 1.02 2.96 6.28
CA ASP A 146 1.20 3.81 5.11
C ASP A 146 1.82 3.03 3.93
N GLN A 147 2.74 2.09 4.19
CA GLN A 147 3.29 1.19 3.17
C GLN A 147 2.23 0.22 2.64
N ALA A 148 1.38 -0.36 3.49
CA ALA A 148 0.27 -1.20 3.05
C ALA A 148 -0.72 -0.43 2.16
N CYS A 149 -1.04 0.83 2.51
CA CYS A 149 -1.86 1.70 1.68
C CYS A 149 -1.22 1.99 0.32
N LEU A 150 0.06 2.38 0.33
CA LEU A 150 0.81 2.77 -0.87
C LEU A 150 1.06 1.62 -1.83
N ASN A 151 1.48 0.48 -1.28
CA ASN A 151 1.93 -0.67 -2.06
C ASN A 151 0.77 -1.60 -2.38
N ALA A 152 -0.15 -1.89 -1.46
CA ALA A 152 -1.18 -2.89 -1.69
C ALA A 152 -2.57 -2.27 -1.89
N PHE A 153 -3.14 -1.66 -0.85
CA PHE A 153 -4.57 -1.35 -0.79
C PHE A 153 -5.02 -0.39 -1.89
N ARG A 154 -4.25 0.65 -2.24
CA ARG A 154 -4.64 1.60 -3.29
C ARG A 154 -4.87 0.95 -4.67
N ARG A 155 -4.30 -0.23 -4.90
CA ARG A 155 -4.37 -0.96 -6.16
C ARG A 155 -5.45 -2.04 -6.16
N SER A 156 -6.08 -2.28 -5.00
CA SER A 156 -7.19 -3.23 -4.86
C SER A 156 -8.49 -2.63 -5.41
N PRO A 157 -9.36 -3.43 -6.07
CA PRO A 157 -10.69 -2.97 -6.45
C PRO A 157 -11.57 -2.58 -5.25
N LEU A 158 -11.20 -3.01 -4.02
CA LEU A 158 -11.93 -2.73 -2.78
C LEU A 158 -11.51 -1.41 -2.12
N ALA A 159 -10.51 -0.71 -2.64
CA ALA A 159 -9.89 0.44 -1.99
C ALA A 159 -10.91 1.51 -1.57
N TRP A 160 -11.73 1.96 -2.52
CA TRP A 160 -12.70 3.03 -2.29
C TRP A 160 -13.84 2.63 -1.37
N ALA A 161 -14.34 1.40 -1.50
CA ALA A 161 -15.39 0.87 -0.63
C ALA A 161 -14.91 0.70 0.84
N SER A 162 -13.59 0.54 1.04
CA SER A 162 -13.01 0.37 2.37
C SER A 162 -12.92 1.68 3.17
N ILE A 163 -12.79 2.83 2.51
CA ILE A 163 -12.60 4.14 3.17
C ILE A 163 -13.72 4.48 4.17
N PRO A 164 -15.01 4.52 3.79
CA PRO A 164 -16.07 4.89 4.73
C PRO A 164 -16.19 3.89 5.90
N ARG A 165 -16.01 2.59 5.63
CA ARG A 165 -16.03 1.53 6.66
C ARG A 165 -14.94 1.74 7.69
N TRP A 166 -13.70 1.92 7.24
CA TRP A 166 -12.56 2.10 8.13
C TRP A 166 -12.58 3.45 8.83
N ALA A 167 -13.09 4.51 8.19
CA ALA A 167 -13.23 5.83 8.81
C ALA A 167 -14.18 5.81 10.02
N ALA A 168 -15.23 4.98 9.97
CA ALA A 168 -16.18 4.80 11.06
C ALA A 168 -15.63 3.94 12.22
N ALA A 169 -14.56 3.17 12.00
CA ALA A 169 -14.02 2.27 13.02
C ALA A 169 -13.47 3.04 14.24
N GLU A 170 -13.67 2.49 15.43
CA GLU A 170 -13.10 3.04 16.66
C GLU A 170 -11.60 2.74 16.80
N ALA A 171 -11.15 1.58 16.31
CA ALA A 171 -9.75 1.16 16.36
C ALA A 171 -8.82 2.17 15.65
N GLU A 172 -7.78 2.62 16.36
CA GLU A 172 -6.93 3.75 15.93
C GLU A 172 -6.31 3.53 14.55
N TYR A 173 -5.66 2.38 14.34
CA TYR A 173 -4.97 2.09 13.09
C TYR A 173 -5.91 1.77 11.94
N VAL A 174 -7.09 1.20 12.20
CA VAL A 174 -8.11 1.02 11.17
C VAL A 174 -8.57 2.38 10.66
N ARG A 175 -8.91 3.30 11.58
CA ARG A 175 -9.28 4.67 11.23
C ARG A 175 -8.15 5.42 10.53
N ARG A 176 -6.91 5.30 11.01
CA ARG A 176 -5.73 5.84 10.33
C ARG A 176 -5.65 5.32 8.89
N CYS A 177 -5.83 4.02 8.70
CA CYS A 177 -5.72 3.39 7.39
C CYS A 177 -6.72 3.98 6.39
N ALA A 178 -7.94 4.31 6.81
CA ALA A 178 -8.93 5.00 5.98
C ALA A 178 -8.37 6.30 5.37
N PHE A 179 -7.79 7.16 6.22
CA PHE A 179 -7.31 8.47 5.79
C PHE A 179 -5.94 8.41 5.11
N SER A 180 -5.05 7.49 5.52
CA SER A 180 -3.81 7.21 4.79
C SER A 180 -4.10 6.68 3.38
N LEU A 181 -5.07 5.77 3.23
CA LEU A 181 -5.50 5.26 1.92
C LEU A 181 -6.10 6.38 1.06
N LEU A 182 -6.97 7.22 1.62
CA LEU A 182 -7.53 8.37 0.93
C LEU A 182 -6.45 9.37 0.46
N ALA A 183 -5.46 9.66 1.30
CA ALA A 183 -4.33 10.53 0.93
C ALA A 183 -3.52 9.95 -0.24
N VAL A 184 -3.24 8.66 -0.20
CA VAL A 184 -2.53 7.93 -1.27
C VAL A 184 -3.35 7.93 -2.57
N LEU A 185 -4.66 7.69 -2.50
CA LEU A 185 -5.55 7.72 -3.67
C LEU A 185 -5.62 9.13 -4.29
N ALA A 186 -5.65 10.20 -3.49
CA ALA A 186 -5.64 11.56 -4.00
C ALA A 186 -4.40 11.85 -4.87
N VAL A 187 -3.25 11.29 -4.49
CA VAL A 187 -2.00 11.40 -5.26
C VAL A 187 -2.02 10.51 -6.50
N HIS A 188 -2.45 9.26 -6.40
CA HIS A 188 -2.16 8.27 -7.44
C HIS A 188 -3.36 7.83 -8.30
N ASP A 189 -4.59 7.95 -7.84
CA ASP A 189 -5.77 7.57 -8.60
C ASP A 189 -6.18 8.71 -9.53
N LYS A 190 -5.44 8.91 -10.62
CA LYS A 190 -5.65 10.04 -11.55
C LYS A 190 -6.96 9.95 -12.33
N GLY A 191 -7.56 8.76 -12.44
CA GLY A 191 -8.82 8.53 -13.15
C GLY A 191 -10.06 8.82 -12.32
N ARG A 192 -9.95 8.89 -10.99
CA ARG A 192 -11.12 9.13 -10.14
C ARG A 192 -11.68 10.53 -10.28
N ALA A 193 -13.00 10.61 -10.35
CA ALA A 193 -13.77 11.85 -10.40
C ALA A 193 -13.60 12.68 -9.13
N ASP A 194 -13.55 14.01 -9.29
CA ASP A 194 -13.42 14.94 -8.18
C ASP A 194 -14.59 14.82 -7.19
N ALA A 195 -15.79 14.50 -7.66
CA ALA A 195 -16.98 14.29 -6.84
C ALA A 195 -16.78 13.22 -5.75
N ASP A 196 -16.04 12.15 -6.04
CA ASP A 196 -15.76 11.07 -5.08
C ASP A 196 -14.83 11.58 -3.94
N PHE A 197 -13.86 12.43 -4.27
CA PHE A 197 -12.99 13.06 -3.27
C PHE A 197 -13.75 14.10 -2.44
N ILE A 198 -14.64 14.88 -3.06
CA ILE A 198 -15.50 15.85 -2.38
C ILE A 198 -16.40 15.13 -1.37
N ALA A 199 -17.00 14.00 -1.75
CA ALA A 199 -17.80 13.19 -0.85
C ALA A 199 -17.01 12.71 0.39
N CYS A 200 -15.71 12.44 0.23
CA CYS A 200 -14.85 12.04 1.34
C CYS A 200 -14.46 13.19 2.29
N LEU A 201 -14.66 14.45 1.92
CA LEU A 201 -14.40 15.60 2.82
C LEU A 201 -15.28 15.54 4.06
N GLY A 202 -16.53 15.07 3.94
CA GLY A 202 -17.41 14.86 5.09
C GLY A 202 -16.85 13.86 6.12
N LEU A 203 -16.16 12.81 5.67
CA LEU A 203 -15.48 11.85 6.55
C LEU A 203 -14.30 12.48 7.28
N ILE A 204 -13.54 13.32 6.58
CA ILE A 204 -12.41 14.08 7.16
C ILE A 204 -12.93 15.05 8.22
N GLU A 205 -14.01 15.77 7.93
CA GLU A 205 -14.64 16.70 8.87
C GLU A 205 -15.12 15.98 10.14
N ALA A 206 -15.78 14.83 9.99
CA ALA A 206 -16.28 14.03 11.11
C ALA A 206 -15.14 13.48 11.98
N ALA A 207 -14.02 13.09 11.39
CA ALA A 207 -12.86 12.54 12.11
C ALA A 207 -11.89 13.61 12.63
N ALA A 208 -12.05 14.89 12.25
CA ALA A 208 -11.12 15.94 12.64
C ALA A 208 -11.07 16.18 14.16
N GLY A 209 -12.14 15.82 14.87
CA GLY A 209 -12.24 15.85 16.33
C GLY A 209 -11.38 14.82 17.07
N ASP A 210 -10.80 13.84 16.36
CA ASP A 210 -10.02 12.76 16.98
C ASP A 210 -8.66 13.26 17.49
N GLU A 211 -8.45 13.20 18.81
CA GLU A 211 -7.23 13.70 19.45
C GLU A 211 -6.03 12.74 19.32
N ARG A 212 -6.26 11.50 18.87
CA ARG A 212 -5.21 10.48 18.72
C ARG A 212 -4.25 10.90 17.62
N ASN A 213 -2.96 10.89 17.96
CA ASN A 213 -1.93 11.51 17.13
C ASN A 213 -1.81 10.88 15.74
N PHE A 214 -1.98 9.55 15.63
CA PHE A 214 -1.86 8.87 14.35
C PHE A 214 -3.07 9.10 13.45
N VAL A 215 -4.28 9.17 14.03
CA VAL A 215 -5.50 9.50 13.29
C VAL A 215 -5.43 10.93 12.78
N LYS A 216 -5.25 11.92 13.67
CA LYS A 216 -5.28 13.34 13.26
C LYS A 216 -4.24 13.69 12.19
N LYS A 217 -3.06 13.05 12.24
CA LYS A 217 -2.02 13.21 11.20
C LYS A 217 -2.48 12.67 9.85
N SER A 218 -3.12 11.50 9.82
CA SER A 218 -3.65 10.93 8.57
C SER A 218 -4.83 11.75 8.02
N VAL A 219 -5.72 12.27 8.90
CA VAL A 219 -6.83 13.16 8.51
C VAL A 219 -6.31 14.44 7.86
N ASN A 220 -5.33 15.11 8.50
CA ASN A 220 -4.67 16.29 7.91
C ASN A 220 -3.98 15.96 6.58
N TRP A 221 -3.29 14.82 6.51
CA TRP A 221 -2.61 14.40 5.29
C TRP A 221 -3.60 14.20 4.14
N ALA A 222 -4.72 13.51 4.37
CA ALA A 222 -5.78 13.31 3.39
C ALA A 222 -6.34 14.64 2.87
N LEU A 223 -6.71 15.54 3.78
CA LEU A 223 -7.25 16.86 3.45
C LEU A 223 -6.32 17.66 2.54
N ARG A 224 -5.02 17.66 2.87
CA ARG A 224 -4.00 18.35 2.07
C ARG A 224 -3.80 17.72 0.71
N GLN A 225 -3.76 16.39 0.61
CA GLN A 225 -3.53 15.72 -0.68
C GLN A 225 -4.73 15.87 -1.62
N ILE A 226 -5.95 15.85 -1.10
CA ILE A 226 -7.15 16.17 -1.89
C ILE A 226 -7.04 17.60 -2.42
N GLY A 227 -6.77 18.59 -1.57
CA GLY A 227 -6.66 19.99 -1.98
C GLY A 227 -5.49 20.31 -2.93
N LYS A 228 -4.46 19.46 -2.98
CA LYS A 228 -3.34 19.62 -3.92
C LYS A 228 -3.62 19.11 -5.32
N ARG A 229 -4.65 18.30 -5.50
CA ARG A 229 -4.88 17.55 -6.74
C ARG A 229 -5.19 18.46 -7.92
N ASN A 230 -6.09 19.44 -7.75
CA ASN A 230 -6.45 20.42 -8.77
C ASN A 230 -7.14 21.65 -8.13
N PRO A 231 -7.40 22.74 -8.88
CA PRO A 231 -8.04 23.94 -8.34
C PRO A 231 -9.44 23.75 -7.77
N VAL A 232 -10.26 22.85 -8.33
CA VAL A 232 -11.62 22.57 -7.84
C VAL A 232 -11.54 21.96 -6.43
N LEU A 233 -10.78 20.88 -6.30
CA LEU A 233 -10.57 20.20 -5.01
C LEU A 233 -9.81 21.06 -4.01
N ARG A 234 -8.96 21.99 -4.46
CA ARG A 234 -8.34 22.98 -3.58
C ARG A 234 -9.38 23.84 -2.88
N THR A 235 -10.34 24.38 -3.64
CA THR A 235 -11.42 25.21 -3.10
C THR A 235 -12.25 24.42 -2.10
N GLU A 236 -12.66 23.21 -2.46
CA GLU A 236 -13.47 22.35 -1.59
C GLU A 236 -12.74 21.93 -0.31
N ALA A 237 -11.47 21.53 -0.42
CA ALA A 237 -10.64 21.20 0.75
C ALA A 237 -10.41 22.41 1.66
N MET A 238 -10.24 23.61 1.11
CA MET A 238 -10.15 24.84 1.91
C MET A 238 -11.46 25.16 2.62
N ALA A 239 -12.61 24.98 1.97
CA ALA A 239 -13.93 25.13 2.59
C ALA A 239 -14.13 24.13 3.73
N ALA A 240 -13.76 22.85 3.51
CA ALA A 240 -13.77 21.82 4.55
C ALA A 240 -12.85 22.19 5.72
N ALA A 241 -11.64 22.68 5.44
CA ALA A 241 -10.70 23.12 6.48
C ALA A 241 -11.26 24.27 7.33
N LEU A 242 -12.01 25.21 6.74
CA LEU A 242 -12.69 26.28 7.47
C LEU A 242 -13.80 25.74 8.38
N ARG A 243 -14.60 24.75 7.91
CA ARG A 243 -15.58 24.07 8.74
C ARG A 243 -14.94 23.30 9.90
N ILE A 244 -13.82 22.63 9.64
CA ILE A 244 -13.01 21.96 10.67
C ILE A 244 -12.48 22.98 11.68
N GLN A 245 -12.04 24.16 11.23
CA GLN A 245 -11.53 25.20 12.13
C GLN A 245 -12.57 25.67 13.15
N ALA A 246 -13.84 25.66 12.78
CA ALA A 246 -14.95 26.04 13.65
C ALA A 246 -15.28 24.97 14.71
N GLN A 247 -14.69 23.76 14.62
CA GLN A 247 -14.87 22.72 15.63
C GLN A 247 -14.09 23.06 16.93
N ALA A 248 -14.65 22.67 18.07
CA ALA A 248 -14.10 23.01 19.39
C ALA A 248 -12.82 22.23 19.79
N SER A 249 -12.42 21.19 19.05
CA SER A 249 -11.29 20.33 19.45
C SER A 249 -9.92 20.92 19.11
N ARG A 250 -8.88 20.47 19.83
CA ARG A 250 -7.49 20.90 19.59
C ARG A 250 -6.97 20.27 18.29
N SER A 251 -7.31 19.01 18.05
CA SER A 251 -6.98 18.30 16.81
C SER A 251 -7.53 19.03 15.58
N ALA A 252 -8.79 19.45 15.59
CA ALA A 252 -9.45 20.10 14.46
C ALA A 252 -8.79 21.45 14.14
N ARG A 253 -8.54 22.29 15.15
CA ARG A 253 -7.82 23.56 14.97
C ARG A 253 -6.44 23.36 14.35
N TRP A 254 -5.70 22.35 14.80
CA TRP A 254 -4.37 22.03 14.25
C TRP A 254 -4.46 21.55 12.79
N ILE A 255 -5.39 20.62 12.49
CA ILE A 255 -5.62 20.09 11.13
C ILE A 255 -5.95 21.24 10.17
N ALA A 256 -6.90 22.09 10.54
CA ALA A 256 -7.35 23.21 9.73
C ALA A 256 -6.24 24.25 9.51
N ALA A 257 -5.52 24.64 10.57
CA ALA A 257 -4.45 25.63 10.47
C ALA A 257 -3.33 25.15 9.53
N ASP A 258 -2.90 23.89 9.65
CA ASP A 258 -1.85 23.33 8.78
C ASP A 258 -2.32 23.18 7.33
N ALA A 259 -3.53 22.66 7.11
CA ALA A 259 -4.09 22.51 5.76
C ALA A 259 -4.29 23.86 5.06
N LEU A 260 -4.88 24.85 5.74
CA LEU A 260 -5.08 26.19 5.17
C LEU A 260 -3.76 26.90 4.86
N ARG A 261 -2.77 26.79 5.75
CA ARG A 261 -1.44 27.36 5.52
C ARG A 261 -0.82 26.81 4.23
N GLU A 262 -0.96 25.51 3.99
CA GLU A 262 -0.40 24.87 2.81
C GLU A 262 -1.20 25.14 1.53
N LEU A 263 -2.52 25.05 1.59
CA LEU A 263 -3.39 25.19 0.42
C LEU A 263 -3.55 26.66 -0.05
N ARG A 264 -3.35 27.63 0.85
CA ARG A 264 -3.29 29.06 0.51
C ARG A 264 -1.92 29.46 -0.05
N GLY A 265 -0.87 28.68 0.20
CA GLY A 265 0.42 28.88 -0.43
C GLY A 265 0.27 28.78 -1.95
N LYS A 266 1.00 29.62 -2.71
CA LYS A 266 0.98 29.56 -4.18
C LYS A 266 1.23 28.12 -4.62
N ALA A 267 0.32 27.58 -5.43
CA ALA A 267 0.55 26.35 -6.15
C ALA A 267 1.88 26.52 -6.90
N GLY A 268 2.88 25.70 -6.57
CA GLY A 268 4.17 25.74 -7.24
C GLY A 268 3.94 25.62 -8.75
N SER A 269 4.50 26.60 -9.47
CA SER A 269 4.63 26.64 -10.93
C SER A 269 5.16 25.33 -11.51
#